data_AF-Q2PBA9-F1
#
_entry.id   AF-Q2PBA9-F1
#
_cell.length_a   1.000
_cell.length_b   1.000
_cell.length_c   1.000
_cell.angle_alpha   90.00
_cell.angle_beta   90.00
_cell.angle_gamma   90.00
#
_symmetry.space_group_name_H-M   'P 1'
#
loop_
_entity.id
_entity.type
_entity.pdbx_description
1 polymer ?
#
loop_
_entity_poly.entity_id
_entity_poly.type
_entity_poly.pdbx_seq_one_letter_code
_entity_poly.pdbx_strand_id
1 'polypeptide(L)'
;MHKGVADNEYEIESILFDDTYGSKTMYLVKWKNYPMDQCTWEPYRNLTNCTQALNDYRSNKIVATEIYQTARYKELYDSLNIFADQELLELLHHVIQDGMPSIDDKFVRGTIAYLSTVSPSSRSSSLTKLIRHNLMIIEVDKKRQKQQERLNKWQNDMARVCGFNLSVLNNVDFEGPPKRFYYVDECVAGKGVVIPNDPPVWCHCDVTCGGKKRKKTECHFGDFQLAYNKFKRIIVPQGTPIYECNRKCTCDATCVNRVVQHGPSKNLKLQIFRTDNNRGWGVKTLLSIKQGTYITKYTGEVITRSEADQRAVTHGSKSTYLFDLDYNTEKNDSVYSIDATTYGNVSHFINHSCDSNLAIFAVWIDCLDTNIPTLALFASRDISAGEEITFNYMTSVNNENRRIKCKCLSDNCRGYLC
;
A
#
# COMPACT_ATOMS: atom_id res chain seq x y z
N MET A 1 -4.29 -56.06 51.32
CA MET A 1 -5.71 -55.69 51.18
C MET A 1 -5.82 -54.52 50.19
N HIS A 2 -5.90 -54.81 48.89
CA HIS A 2 -6.36 -53.83 47.91
C HIS A 2 -7.88 -53.90 47.88
N LYS A 3 -8.56 -52.91 48.47
CA LYS A 3 -10.02 -52.75 48.32
C LYS A 3 -10.28 -52.27 46.89
N GLY A 4 -11.13 -53.01 46.18
CA GLY A 4 -11.50 -52.77 44.79
C GLY A 4 -12.13 -51.38 44.59
N VAL A 5 -11.73 -50.75 43.49
CA VAL A 5 -12.52 -49.70 42.84
C VAL A 5 -13.56 -50.44 42.01
N ALA A 6 -14.83 -50.07 42.14
CA ALA A 6 -15.92 -50.69 41.39
C ALA A 6 -15.69 -50.52 39.88
N ASP A 7 -15.64 -51.64 39.15
CA ASP A 7 -15.75 -51.67 37.69
C ASP A 7 -17.20 -51.34 37.31
N ASN A 8 -17.52 -50.05 37.23
CA ASN A 8 -18.78 -49.62 36.65
C ASN A 8 -18.63 -49.65 35.12
N GLU A 9 -19.45 -50.47 34.46
CA GLU A 9 -19.56 -50.51 33.01
C GLU A 9 -20.45 -49.35 32.52
N TYR A 10 -19.99 -48.61 31.51
CA TYR A 10 -20.72 -47.49 30.89
C TYR A 10 -20.85 -47.71 29.38
N GLU A 11 -21.99 -47.35 28.79
CA GLU A 11 -22.18 -47.46 27.34
C GLU A 11 -21.56 -46.27 26.59
N ILE A 12 -20.80 -46.57 25.55
CA ILE A 12 -20.24 -45.59 24.63
C ILE A 12 -21.28 -45.21 23.57
N GLU A 13 -21.45 -43.90 23.34
CA GLU A 13 -22.23 -43.36 22.22
C GLU A 13 -21.33 -43.17 20.99
N SER A 14 -20.16 -42.58 21.16
CA SER A 14 -19.17 -42.41 20.09
C SER A 14 -17.77 -42.15 20.64
N ILE A 15 -16.75 -42.34 19.80
CA ILE A 15 -15.38 -41.91 20.08
C ILE A 15 -15.13 -40.63 19.28
N LEU A 16 -14.61 -39.63 19.97
CA LEU A 16 -14.49 -38.25 19.45
C LEU A 16 -13.09 -37.95 18.92
N PHE A 17 -12.05 -38.42 19.62
CA PHE A 17 -10.63 -38.17 19.32
C PHE A 17 -9.76 -39.33 19.83
N ASP A 18 -8.54 -39.44 19.32
CA ASP A 18 -7.46 -40.23 19.88
C ASP A 18 -6.17 -39.40 20.01
N ASP A 19 -5.34 -39.72 21.00
CA ASP A 19 -4.05 -39.06 21.23
C ASP A 19 -3.07 -40.06 21.83
N THR A 20 -1.76 -39.85 21.62
CA THR A 20 -0.71 -40.80 22.00
C THR A 20 0.21 -40.19 23.06
N TYR A 21 0.15 -40.72 24.30
CA TYR A 21 1.02 -40.31 25.41
C TYR A 21 2.09 -41.39 25.64
N GLY A 22 3.30 -41.15 25.15
CA GLY A 22 4.39 -42.13 25.19
C GLY A 22 4.07 -43.35 24.30
N SER A 23 4.01 -44.55 24.89
CA SER A 23 3.67 -45.78 24.17
C SER A 23 2.17 -46.14 24.23
N LYS A 24 1.31 -45.24 24.69
CA LYS A 24 -0.12 -45.52 24.96
C LYS A 24 -1.03 -44.57 24.19
N THR A 25 -1.94 -45.15 23.40
CA THR A 25 -3.03 -44.43 22.76
C THR A 25 -4.23 -44.33 23.70
N MET A 26 -4.73 -43.11 23.87
CA MET A 26 -5.94 -42.78 24.61
C MET A 26 -7.01 -42.32 23.62
N TYR A 27 -8.28 -42.49 23.96
CA TYR A 27 -9.43 -42.11 23.14
C TYR A 27 -10.41 -41.27 23.96
N LEU A 28 -10.88 -40.15 23.43
CA LEU A 28 -11.94 -39.37 24.06
C LEU A 28 -13.29 -40.02 23.76
N VAL A 29 -13.96 -40.48 24.81
CA VAL A 29 -15.22 -41.21 24.72
C VAL A 29 -16.39 -40.30 25.06
N LYS A 30 -17.39 -40.23 24.17
CA LYS A 30 -18.71 -39.72 24.48
C LYS A 30 -19.57 -40.85 25.02
N TRP A 31 -20.01 -40.73 26.27
CA TRP A 31 -20.88 -41.71 26.92
C TRP A 31 -22.35 -41.50 26.54
N LYS A 32 -23.08 -42.61 26.40
CA LYS A 32 -24.50 -42.62 26.04
C LYS A 32 -25.36 -42.12 27.19
N ASN A 33 -26.31 -41.25 26.87
CA ASN A 33 -27.18 -40.55 27.86
C ASN A 33 -26.45 -39.57 28.78
N TYR A 34 -25.18 -39.28 28.52
CA TYR A 34 -24.43 -38.24 29.21
C TYR A 34 -24.23 -37.02 28.29
N PRO A 35 -24.20 -35.79 28.82
CA PRO A 35 -23.92 -34.61 28.01
C PRO A 35 -22.46 -34.59 27.50
N MET A 36 -22.21 -33.86 26.40
CA MET A 36 -20.89 -33.78 25.74
C MET A 36 -19.77 -33.24 26.65
N ASP A 37 -20.12 -32.58 27.75
CA ASP A 37 -19.17 -32.09 28.75
C ASP A 37 -18.68 -33.15 29.75
N GLN A 38 -19.25 -34.35 29.72
CA GLN A 38 -18.86 -35.50 30.54
C GLN A 38 -18.03 -36.53 29.77
N CYS A 39 -17.49 -36.19 28.60
CA CYS A 39 -16.58 -37.07 27.88
C CYS A 39 -15.26 -37.27 28.65
N THR A 40 -14.73 -38.50 28.66
CA THR A 40 -13.48 -38.83 29.35
C THR A 40 -12.48 -39.51 28.42
N TRP A 41 -11.20 -39.39 28.74
CA TRP A 41 -10.12 -40.04 28.00
C TRP A 41 -9.88 -41.45 28.52
N GLU A 42 -10.16 -42.43 27.67
CA GLU A 42 -10.07 -43.84 28.00
C GLU A 42 -8.93 -44.51 27.21
N PRO A 43 -8.04 -45.28 27.86
CA PRO A 43 -7.07 -46.10 27.15
C PRO A 43 -7.78 -47.19 26.35
N TYR A 44 -7.14 -47.72 25.29
CA TYR A 44 -7.71 -48.81 24.49
C TYR A 44 -8.27 -49.97 25.33
N ARG A 45 -7.58 -50.33 26.42
CA ARG A 45 -7.99 -51.40 27.34
C ARG A 45 -9.33 -51.16 28.05
N ASN A 46 -9.80 -49.91 28.14
CA ASN A 46 -11.09 -49.54 28.74
C ASN A 46 -12.23 -49.55 27.70
N LEU A 47 -11.91 -49.69 26.41
CA LEU A 47 -12.88 -49.72 25.30
C LEU A 47 -13.26 -51.16 24.91
N THR A 48 -13.47 -52.00 25.92
CA THR A 48 -13.84 -53.39 25.72
C THR A 48 -15.21 -53.47 25.02
N ASN A 49 -15.30 -54.21 23.92
CA ASN A 49 -16.51 -54.36 23.09
C ASN A 49 -16.95 -53.12 22.29
N CYS A 50 -16.09 -52.12 22.11
CA CYS A 50 -16.41 -50.89 21.37
C CYS A 50 -15.85 -50.87 19.93
N THR A 51 -15.65 -52.02 19.31
CA THR A 51 -15.04 -52.17 17.97
C THR A 51 -15.80 -51.40 16.90
N GLN A 52 -17.13 -51.36 16.98
CA GLN A 52 -17.96 -50.58 16.06
C GLN A 52 -17.73 -49.08 16.24
N ALA A 53 -17.76 -48.55 17.46
CA ALA A 53 -17.48 -47.13 17.74
C ALA A 53 -16.05 -46.71 17.35
N LEU A 54 -15.06 -47.61 17.51
CA LEU A 54 -13.68 -47.40 17.06
C LEU A 54 -13.59 -47.37 15.53
N ASN A 55 -14.29 -48.27 14.84
CA ASN A 55 -14.34 -48.29 13.38
C ASN A 55 -15.10 -47.09 12.84
N ASP A 56 -16.21 -46.70 13.47
CA ASP A 56 -17.00 -45.52 13.14
C ASP A 56 -16.18 -44.26 13.34
N TYR A 57 -15.44 -44.12 14.45
CA TYR A 57 -14.50 -43.01 14.68
C TYR A 57 -13.41 -42.95 13.61
N ARG A 58 -12.76 -44.08 13.32
CA ARG A 58 -11.77 -44.19 12.23
C ARG A 58 -12.36 -43.83 10.87
N SER A 59 -13.69 -43.90 10.73
CA SER A 59 -14.42 -43.66 9.49
C SER A 59 -15.17 -42.32 9.43
N ASN A 60 -15.30 -41.55 10.54
CA ASN A 60 -16.26 -40.45 10.63
C ASN A 60 -15.69 -39.03 10.55
N LYS A 61 -16.23 -38.25 9.61
CA LYS A 61 -16.19 -36.77 9.56
C LYS A 61 -17.32 -36.09 10.36
N ILE A 62 -18.34 -36.84 10.78
CA ILE A 62 -19.63 -36.32 11.28
C ILE A 62 -19.50 -35.71 12.68
N VAL A 63 -18.83 -36.41 13.60
CA VAL A 63 -18.68 -36.03 15.02
C VAL A 63 -17.91 -34.72 15.22
N ALA A 64 -16.83 -34.49 14.48
CA ALA A 64 -16.06 -33.25 14.56
C ALA A 64 -16.86 -32.01 14.13
N THR A 65 -17.80 -32.20 13.18
CA THR A 65 -18.63 -31.10 12.65
C THR A 65 -19.64 -30.59 13.69
N GLU A 66 -20.19 -31.49 14.50
CA GLU A 66 -21.10 -31.14 15.60
C GLU A 66 -20.37 -30.42 16.74
N ILE A 67 -19.15 -30.85 17.08
CA ILE A 67 -18.34 -30.21 18.13
C ILE A 67 -18.02 -28.75 17.78
N TYR A 68 -17.69 -28.45 16.52
CA TYR A 68 -17.38 -27.08 16.08
C TYR A 68 -18.56 -26.10 16.25
N GLN A 69 -19.79 -26.62 16.38
CA GLN A 69 -20.98 -25.79 16.56
C GLN A 69 -21.27 -25.48 18.03
N THR A 70 -20.67 -26.21 18.97
CA THR A 70 -20.89 -26.04 20.41
C THR A 70 -20.40 -24.68 20.93
N ALA A 71 -21.05 -24.18 21.99
CA ALA A 71 -20.65 -22.92 22.64
C ALA A 71 -19.23 -23.00 23.22
N ARG A 72 -18.89 -24.11 23.89
CA ARG A 72 -17.56 -24.32 24.49
C ARG A 72 -16.44 -24.29 23.44
N TYR A 73 -16.66 -24.85 22.26
CA TYR A 73 -15.70 -24.76 21.16
C TYR A 73 -15.55 -23.31 20.67
N LYS A 74 -16.66 -22.63 20.38
CA LYS A 74 -16.64 -21.25 19.86
C LYS A 74 -15.97 -20.29 20.84
N GLU A 75 -16.33 -20.34 22.12
CA GLU A 75 -15.73 -19.52 23.17
C GLU A 75 -14.21 -19.77 23.28
N LEU A 76 -13.77 -21.03 23.24
CA LEU A 76 -12.35 -21.35 23.27
C LEU A 76 -11.64 -20.88 22.00
N TYR A 77 -12.20 -21.15 20.83
CA TYR A 77 -11.66 -20.70 19.54
C TYR A 77 -11.49 -19.18 19.55
N ASP A 78 -12.53 -18.44 19.91
CA ASP A 78 -12.51 -16.98 19.97
C ASP A 78 -11.48 -16.48 20.99
N SER A 79 -11.38 -17.11 22.17
CA SER A 79 -10.36 -16.74 23.17
C SER A 79 -8.93 -16.95 22.69
N LEU A 80 -8.69 -17.98 21.86
CA LEU A 80 -7.37 -18.28 21.29
C LEU A 80 -7.08 -17.43 20.05
N ASN A 81 -8.12 -17.00 19.33
CA ASN A 81 -8.05 -16.28 18.06
C ASN A 81 -8.15 -14.74 18.22
N ILE A 82 -7.62 -14.21 19.33
CA ILE A 82 -7.49 -12.78 19.59
C ILE A 82 -6.00 -12.45 19.67
N PHE A 83 -5.53 -11.59 18.76
CA PHE A 83 -4.12 -11.19 18.66
C PHE A 83 -4.01 -9.68 18.72
N ALA A 84 -2.95 -9.18 19.37
CA ALA A 84 -2.56 -7.79 19.24
C ALA A 84 -1.99 -7.51 17.84
N ASP A 85 -2.18 -6.30 17.32
CA ASP A 85 -1.65 -5.93 16.00
C ASP A 85 -0.13 -6.12 15.91
N GLN A 86 0.59 -5.87 17.01
CA GLN A 86 2.03 -6.06 17.08
C GLN A 86 2.45 -7.53 16.90
N GLU A 87 1.72 -8.48 17.50
CA GLU A 87 1.99 -9.93 17.34
C GLU A 87 1.84 -10.35 15.87
N LEU A 88 0.82 -9.82 15.18
CA LEU A 88 0.58 -10.10 13.76
C LEU A 88 1.65 -9.49 12.85
N LEU A 89 2.14 -8.29 13.18
CA LEU A 89 3.18 -7.61 12.40
C LEU A 89 4.53 -8.29 12.54
N GLU A 90 4.91 -8.71 13.75
CA GLU A 90 6.14 -9.48 13.98
C GLU A 90 6.13 -10.78 13.19
N LEU A 91 5.00 -11.52 13.23
CA LEU A 91 4.86 -12.74 12.44
C LEU A 91 4.87 -12.47 10.92
N LEU A 92 4.26 -11.38 10.45
CA LEU A 92 4.32 -10.97 9.04
C LEU A 92 5.76 -10.79 8.57
N HIS A 93 6.62 -10.14 9.37
CA HIS A 93 8.02 -9.92 9.00
C HIS A 93 8.80 -11.23 8.88
N HIS A 94 8.58 -12.18 9.79
CA HIS A 94 9.15 -13.53 9.69
C HIS A 94 8.68 -14.25 8.42
N VAL A 95 7.37 -14.23 8.15
CA VAL A 95 6.78 -14.85 6.96
C VAL A 95 7.35 -14.27 5.66
N ILE A 96 7.61 -12.96 5.60
CA ILE A 96 8.18 -12.31 4.40
C ILE A 96 9.62 -12.76 4.16
N GLN A 97 10.40 -13.01 5.23
CA GLN A 97 11.79 -13.44 5.14
C GLN A 97 11.93 -14.92 4.84
N ASP A 98 11.20 -15.76 5.58
CA ASP A 98 11.41 -17.22 5.63
C ASP A 98 10.38 -17.99 4.79
N GLY A 99 9.33 -17.32 4.33
CA GLY A 99 8.19 -17.93 3.65
C GLY A 99 7.07 -18.34 4.62
N MET A 100 5.88 -18.58 4.07
CA MET A 100 4.72 -18.99 4.85
C MET A 100 4.84 -20.47 5.27
N PRO A 101 4.78 -20.80 6.57
CA PRO A 101 4.73 -22.20 6.99
C PRO A 101 3.38 -22.83 6.63
N SER A 102 3.41 -24.11 6.24
CA SER A 102 2.20 -24.88 5.97
C SER A 102 1.55 -25.31 7.28
N ILE A 103 0.33 -24.84 7.54
CA ILE A 103 -0.46 -25.22 8.72
C ILE A 103 -1.66 -26.07 8.29
N ASP A 104 -1.83 -27.22 8.93
CA ASP A 104 -3.03 -28.04 8.77
C ASP A 104 -4.16 -27.47 9.64
N ASP A 105 -5.08 -26.71 9.02
CA ASP A 105 -6.28 -26.17 9.67
C ASP A 105 -7.12 -27.27 10.34
N LYS A 106 -7.14 -28.50 9.79
CA LYS A 106 -7.88 -29.61 10.38
C LYS A 106 -7.26 -30.04 11.70
N PHE A 107 -5.94 -30.11 11.78
CA PHE A 107 -5.22 -30.39 13.03
C PHE A 107 -5.50 -29.30 14.09
N VAL A 108 -5.45 -28.03 13.69
CA VAL A 108 -5.73 -26.89 14.59
C VAL A 108 -7.15 -26.99 15.16
N ARG A 109 -8.16 -27.15 14.30
CA ARG A 109 -9.56 -27.28 14.72
C ARG A 109 -9.81 -28.53 15.57
N GLY A 110 -9.22 -29.66 15.20
CA GLY A 110 -9.31 -30.90 15.98
C GLY A 110 -8.74 -30.74 17.38
N THR A 111 -7.60 -30.06 17.51
CA THR A 111 -6.99 -29.78 18.81
C THR A 111 -7.84 -28.83 19.66
N ILE A 112 -8.44 -27.79 19.07
CA ILE A 112 -9.37 -26.90 19.79
C ILE A 112 -10.61 -27.67 20.26
N ALA A 113 -11.14 -28.54 19.40
CA ALA A 113 -12.26 -29.41 19.74
C ALA A 113 -11.92 -30.31 20.94
N TYR A 114 -10.75 -30.93 20.96
CA TYR A 114 -10.25 -31.63 22.15
C TYR A 114 -10.17 -30.70 23.38
N LEU A 115 -9.49 -29.56 23.28
CA LEU A 115 -9.31 -28.65 24.41
C LEU A 115 -10.64 -28.09 24.96
N SER A 116 -11.68 -28.06 24.13
CA SER A 116 -13.03 -27.62 24.51
C SER A 116 -13.78 -28.64 25.39
N THR A 117 -13.44 -29.93 25.30
CA THR A 117 -14.08 -30.99 26.10
C THR A 117 -13.46 -31.12 27.49
N VAL A 118 -12.17 -30.81 27.64
CA VAL A 118 -11.47 -30.83 28.93
C VAL A 118 -11.76 -29.59 29.80
N SER A 119 -11.70 -29.77 31.12
CA SER A 119 -11.85 -28.66 32.07
C SER A 119 -10.69 -27.64 31.92
N PRO A 120 -10.94 -26.33 32.11
CA PRO A 120 -9.90 -25.31 31.96
C PRO A 120 -8.64 -25.55 32.80
N SER A 121 -8.79 -26.09 34.01
CA SER A 121 -7.68 -26.41 34.92
C SER A 121 -6.81 -27.59 34.45
N SER A 122 -7.32 -28.42 33.53
CA SER A 122 -6.61 -29.60 33.03
C SER A 122 -6.03 -29.40 31.62
N ARG A 123 -6.21 -28.20 31.02
CA ARG A 123 -5.70 -27.91 29.67
C ARG A 123 -4.17 -27.81 29.68
N SER A 124 -3.52 -28.48 28.73
CA SER A 124 -2.09 -28.33 28.52
C SER A 124 -1.74 -26.90 28.10
N SER A 125 -0.92 -26.21 28.91
CA SER A 125 -0.46 -24.86 28.60
C SER A 125 0.36 -24.82 27.30
N SER A 126 1.24 -25.80 27.10
CA SER A 126 2.09 -25.89 25.91
C SER A 126 1.26 -26.10 24.64
N LEU A 127 0.25 -26.98 24.69
CA LEU A 127 -0.64 -27.24 23.55
C LEU A 127 -1.50 -26.01 23.23
N THR A 128 -2.00 -25.33 24.26
CA THR A 128 -2.78 -24.09 24.11
C THR A 128 -1.95 -22.99 23.43
N LYS A 129 -0.68 -22.83 23.82
CA LYS A 129 0.26 -21.88 23.19
C LYS A 129 0.53 -22.24 21.72
N LEU A 130 0.76 -23.52 21.43
CA LEU A 130 1.00 -24.00 20.05
C LEU A 130 -0.20 -23.70 19.15
N ILE A 131 -1.41 -24.02 19.60
CA ILE A 131 -2.63 -23.80 18.81
C ILE A 131 -2.92 -22.32 18.62
N ARG A 132 -2.71 -21.49 19.65
CA ARG A 132 -2.78 -20.03 19.53
C ARG A 132 -1.81 -19.52 18.46
N HIS A 133 -0.56 -20.00 18.46
CA HIS A 133 0.43 -19.62 17.45
C HIS A 133 0.03 -20.06 16.03
N ASN A 134 -0.49 -21.28 15.86
CA ASN A 134 -0.96 -21.77 14.56
C ASN A 134 -2.16 -20.96 14.03
N LEU A 135 -3.10 -20.58 14.91
CA LEU A 135 -4.20 -19.67 14.55
C LEU A 135 -3.68 -18.31 14.09
N MET A 136 -2.64 -17.79 14.74
CA MET A 136 -2.00 -16.52 14.37
C MET A 136 -1.39 -16.59 12.96
N ILE A 137 -0.72 -17.69 12.62
CA ILE A 137 -0.20 -17.95 11.27
C ILE A 137 -1.33 -17.93 10.25
N ILE A 138 -2.43 -18.65 10.50
CA ILE A 138 -3.60 -18.69 9.61
C ILE A 138 -4.17 -17.28 9.40
N GLU A 139 -4.28 -16.49 10.45
CA GLU A 139 -4.80 -15.11 10.37
C GLU A 139 -3.84 -14.19 9.57
N VAL A 140 -2.52 -14.30 9.79
CA VAL A 140 -1.51 -13.55 9.01
C VAL A 140 -1.55 -13.93 7.53
N ASP A 141 -1.64 -15.23 7.21
CA ASP A 141 -1.74 -15.71 5.82
C ASP A 141 -2.98 -15.14 5.13
N LYS A 142 -4.14 -15.27 5.77
CA LYS A 142 -5.39 -14.71 5.27
C LYS A 142 -5.32 -13.20 5.05
N LYS A 143 -4.77 -12.44 6.01
CA LYS A 143 -4.59 -10.98 5.88
C LYS A 143 -3.62 -10.65 4.74
N ARG A 144 -2.51 -11.38 4.61
CA ARG A 144 -1.48 -11.18 3.59
C ARG A 144 -2.00 -11.48 2.19
N GLN A 145 -2.70 -12.60 1.98
CA GLN A 145 -3.31 -12.95 0.69
C GLN A 145 -4.29 -11.86 0.24
N LYS A 146 -5.22 -11.47 1.11
CA LYS A 146 -6.19 -10.40 0.83
C LYS A 146 -5.50 -9.07 0.53
N GLN A 147 -4.41 -8.75 1.22
CA GLN A 147 -3.61 -7.56 0.94
C GLN A 147 -2.99 -7.64 -0.45
N GLN A 148 -2.29 -8.73 -0.78
CA GLN A 148 -1.61 -8.93 -2.06
C GLN A 148 -2.59 -8.86 -3.23
N GLU A 149 -3.76 -9.50 -3.12
CA GLU A 149 -4.82 -9.41 -4.13
C GLU A 149 -5.24 -7.96 -4.40
N ARG A 150 -5.45 -7.18 -3.34
CA ARG A 150 -5.84 -5.77 -3.45
C ARG A 150 -4.73 -4.91 -4.05
N LEU A 151 -3.48 -5.12 -3.64
CA LEU A 151 -2.32 -4.39 -4.18
C LEU A 151 -2.09 -4.73 -5.66
N ASN A 152 -2.20 -6.00 -6.05
CA ASN A 152 -2.08 -6.44 -7.43
C ASN A 152 -3.17 -5.84 -8.31
N LYS A 153 -4.42 -5.82 -7.84
CA LYS A 153 -5.52 -5.15 -8.55
C LYS A 153 -5.22 -3.66 -8.74
N TRP A 154 -4.79 -2.98 -7.68
CA TRP A 154 -4.49 -1.55 -7.73
C TRP A 154 -3.32 -1.22 -8.67
N GLN A 155 -2.26 -2.02 -8.66
CA GLN A 155 -1.14 -1.91 -9.60
C GLN A 155 -1.63 -2.03 -11.05
N ASN A 156 -2.45 -3.04 -11.34
CA ASN A 156 -2.98 -3.26 -12.69
C ASN A 156 -3.89 -2.12 -13.15
N ASP A 157 -4.70 -1.57 -12.25
CA ASP A 157 -5.56 -0.42 -12.56
C ASP A 157 -4.73 0.83 -12.88
N MET A 158 -3.66 1.11 -12.12
CA MET A 158 -2.75 2.23 -12.41
C MET A 158 -1.94 2.01 -13.70
N ALA A 159 -1.47 0.78 -13.96
CA ALA A 159 -0.67 0.44 -15.13
C ALA A 159 -1.42 0.65 -16.47
N ARG A 160 -2.75 0.67 -16.45
CA ARG A 160 -3.57 1.00 -17.63
C ARG A 160 -3.51 2.49 -17.99
N VAL A 161 -3.14 3.34 -17.04
CA VAL A 161 -3.12 4.79 -17.18
C VAL A 161 -1.68 5.30 -17.32
N CYS A 162 -0.79 4.90 -16.39
CA CYS A 162 0.46 5.61 -16.09
C CYS A 162 1.56 5.63 -17.17
N GLY A 163 1.40 5.09 -18.37
CA GLY A 163 2.36 5.23 -19.49
C GLY A 163 3.80 4.67 -19.30
N PHE A 164 4.18 4.25 -18.10
CA PHE A 164 5.48 3.65 -17.72
C PHE A 164 5.31 2.47 -16.76
N ASN A 165 6.40 1.78 -16.41
CA ASN A 165 6.35 0.62 -15.52
C ASN A 165 6.23 1.05 -14.05
N LEU A 166 5.08 0.81 -13.45
CA LEU A 166 4.79 1.09 -12.05
C LEU A 166 4.44 -0.21 -11.31
N SER A 167 5.16 -0.50 -10.24
CA SER A 167 4.88 -1.62 -9.34
C SER A 167 4.47 -1.17 -7.94
N VAL A 168 3.84 -2.05 -7.17
CA VAL A 168 3.43 -1.79 -5.78
C VAL A 168 3.97 -2.87 -4.85
N LEU A 169 4.58 -2.47 -3.74
CA LEU A 169 5.13 -3.39 -2.74
C LEU A 169 4.80 -2.93 -1.31
N ASN A 170 4.24 -3.81 -0.50
CA ASN A 170 4.16 -3.59 0.94
C ASN A 170 4.72 -4.82 1.66
N ASN A 171 5.83 -4.65 2.37
CA ASN A 171 6.43 -5.68 3.21
C ASN A 171 6.55 -5.21 4.68
N VAL A 172 5.84 -4.15 5.05
CA VAL A 172 5.96 -3.50 6.37
C VAL A 172 4.75 -3.81 7.25
N ASP A 173 3.55 -3.70 6.69
CA ASP A 173 2.30 -3.88 7.41
C ASP A 173 1.23 -4.52 6.50
N PHE A 174 -0.01 -4.62 6.99
CA PHE A 174 -1.16 -5.15 6.23
C PHE A 174 -1.94 -4.07 5.45
N GLU A 175 -1.41 -2.85 5.34
CA GLU A 175 -2.11 -1.76 4.65
C GLU A 175 -2.28 -2.09 3.16
N GLY A 176 -3.50 -1.85 2.65
CA GLY A 176 -3.83 -2.06 1.24
C GLY A 176 -3.80 -0.75 0.44
N PRO A 177 -4.37 -0.75 -0.78
CA PRO A 177 -4.52 0.46 -1.57
C PRO A 177 -5.23 1.57 -0.80
N PRO A 178 -4.87 2.85 -1.03
CA PRO A 178 -5.54 3.99 -0.42
C PRO A 178 -7.04 3.98 -0.74
N LYS A 179 -7.86 4.35 0.25
CA LYS A 179 -9.30 4.46 0.08
C LYS A 179 -9.64 5.78 -0.60
N ARG A 180 -10.58 5.74 -1.56
CA ARG A 180 -11.11 6.93 -2.27
C ARG A 180 -10.02 7.75 -3.00
N PHE A 181 -9.09 7.07 -3.64
CA PHE A 181 -8.08 7.66 -4.51
C PHE A 181 -8.27 7.17 -5.94
N TYR A 182 -8.22 8.08 -6.91
CA TYR A 182 -8.39 7.83 -8.33
C TYR A 182 -7.14 8.28 -9.09
N TYR A 183 -6.55 7.37 -9.85
CA TYR A 183 -5.33 7.64 -10.59
C TYR A 183 -5.62 8.48 -11.85
N VAL A 184 -5.03 9.67 -11.97
CA VAL A 184 -5.17 10.56 -13.14
C VAL A 184 -3.83 11.17 -13.56
N ASP A 185 -3.45 11.03 -14.83
CA ASP A 185 -2.18 11.58 -15.38
C ASP A 185 -2.28 13.03 -15.86
N GLU A 186 -3.49 13.57 -15.92
CA GLU A 186 -3.77 14.98 -16.16
C GLU A 186 -4.56 15.55 -14.99
N CYS A 187 -4.40 16.85 -14.71
CA CYS A 187 -5.22 17.52 -13.72
C CYS A 187 -6.69 17.58 -14.19
N VAL A 188 -7.61 17.45 -13.23
CA VAL A 188 -9.05 17.59 -13.47
C VAL A 188 -9.52 18.94 -12.96
N ALA A 189 -10.43 19.59 -13.68
CA ALA A 189 -10.97 20.88 -13.26
C ALA A 189 -11.99 20.68 -12.14
N GLY A 190 -11.79 21.37 -11.02
CA GLY A 190 -12.75 21.44 -9.92
C GLY A 190 -13.94 22.35 -10.25
N LYS A 191 -14.90 22.41 -9.31
CA LYS A 191 -16.13 23.19 -9.50
C LYS A 191 -15.82 24.67 -9.75
N GLY A 192 -16.30 25.19 -10.89
CA GLY A 192 -16.12 26.59 -11.27
C GLY A 192 -14.74 26.94 -11.84
N VAL A 193 -13.87 25.94 -12.03
CA VAL A 193 -12.57 26.11 -12.69
C VAL A 193 -12.68 25.64 -14.14
N VAL A 194 -12.06 26.38 -15.05
CA VAL A 194 -11.88 25.98 -16.45
C VAL A 194 -10.39 25.93 -16.72
N ILE A 195 -9.90 24.80 -17.23
CA ILE A 195 -8.50 24.67 -17.68
C ILE A 195 -8.53 24.88 -19.20
N PRO A 196 -8.06 26.03 -19.72
CA PRO A 196 -8.02 26.28 -21.15
C PRO A 196 -7.20 25.21 -21.85
N ASN A 197 -7.71 24.68 -22.94
CA ASN A 197 -6.95 23.75 -23.76
C ASN A 197 -6.49 24.39 -25.07
N ASP A 198 -7.08 25.52 -25.51
CA ASP A 198 -6.81 26.12 -26.83
C ASP A 198 -5.65 27.13 -26.79
N PRO A 199 -4.47 26.81 -27.36
CA PRO A 199 -3.31 27.67 -27.21
C PRO A 199 -3.45 28.93 -28.09
N PRO A 200 -3.21 30.14 -27.56
CA PRO A 200 -3.29 31.38 -28.34
C PRO A 200 -2.06 31.63 -29.24
N VAL A 201 -0.91 31.00 -28.94
CA VAL A 201 0.37 31.21 -29.64
C VAL A 201 1.02 29.86 -29.95
N TRP A 202 1.68 29.75 -31.11
CA TRP A 202 2.39 28.53 -31.54
C TRP A 202 3.56 28.85 -32.47
N CYS A 203 4.37 27.83 -32.78
CA CYS A 203 5.56 27.97 -33.62
C CYS A 203 5.33 27.47 -35.07
N HIS A 204 6.07 28.07 -36.00
CA HIS A 204 6.05 27.74 -37.44
C HIS A 204 7.33 27.00 -37.90
N CYS A 205 7.96 26.24 -36.99
CA CYS A 205 9.18 25.47 -37.25
C CYS A 205 8.91 24.16 -37.99
N ASP A 206 9.72 23.84 -39.01
CA ASP A 206 9.45 22.70 -39.91
C ASP A 206 9.56 21.31 -39.25
N VAL A 207 10.55 21.08 -38.38
CA VAL A 207 10.83 19.74 -37.79
C VAL A 207 11.03 19.83 -36.29
N THR A 208 12.07 20.54 -35.83
CA THR A 208 12.37 20.68 -34.40
C THR A 208 12.68 22.13 -34.03
N CYS A 209 12.17 22.59 -32.89
CA CYS A 209 12.59 23.87 -32.31
C CYS A 209 14.02 23.78 -31.74
N GLY A 210 14.82 24.84 -31.93
CA GLY A 210 16.17 25.00 -31.37
C GLY A 210 17.28 24.04 -31.86
N GLY A 211 17.22 23.60 -33.12
CA GLY A 211 18.35 22.95 -33.79
C GLY A 211 19.48 23.94 -34.18
N LYS A 212 20.71 23.45 -34.36
CA LYS A 212 21.92 24.25 -34.72
C LYS A 212 21.78 25.09 -36.00
N LYS A 213 20.84 24.75 -36.89
CA LYS A 213 20.49 25.54 -38.07
C LYS A 213 19.13 26.19 -37.82
N ARG A 214 19.14 27.41 -37.28
CA ARG A 214 17.98 28.32 -37.27
C ARG A 214 17.51 28.48 -38.72
N LYS A 215 16.47 27.75 -39.14
CA LYS A 215 15.91 27.92 -40.48
C LYS A 215 14.81 28.99 -40.56
N LYS A 216 14.21 29.38 -39.44
CA LYS A 216 13.18 30.43 -39.37
C LYS A 216 13.38 31.31 -38.13
N THR A 217 13.36 32.61 -38.33
CA THR A 217 13.48 33.68 -37.31
C THR A 217 12.17 33.91 -36.54
N GLU A 218 11.07 33.27 -36.95
CA GLU A 218 9.71 33.44 -36.39
C GLU A 218 9.37 32.45 -35.27
N CYS A 219 10.36 31.76 -34.72
CA CYS A 219 10.14 30.92 -33.55
C CYS A 219 9.94 31.84 -32.33
N HIS A 220 8.76 31.86 -31.72
CA HIS A 220 8.48 32.64 -30.50
C HIS A 220 9.37 32.27 -29.30
N PHE A 221 10.14 31.18 -29.39
CA PHE A 221 11.24 30.84 -28.46
C PHE A 221 12.59 31.48 -28.82
N GLY A 222 12.65 32.37 -29.81
CA GLY A 222 13.90 32.94 -30.34
C GLY A 222 14.74 33.67 -29.28
N ASP A 223 14.07 34.27 -28.29
CA ASP A 223 14.67 35.02 -27.18
C ASP A 223 14.86 34.16 -25.91
N PHE A 224 14.32 32.94 -25.87
CA PHE A 224 14.38 32.05 -24.71
C PHE A 224 15.35 30.89 -24.93
N GLN A 225 16.17 30.59 -23.92
CA GLN A 225 16.96 29.38 -23.92
C GLN A 225 16.03 28.15 -23.92
N LEU A 226 16.30 27.17 -24.79
CA LEU A 226 15.59 25.89 -24.73
C LEU A 226 15.77 25.24 -23.36
N ALA A 227 14.65 24.84 -22.74
CA ALA A 227 14.65 24.20 -21.43
C ALA A 227 15.31 22.82 -21.43
N TYR A 228 15.35 22.15 -22.58
CA TYR A 228 15.79 20.76 -22.71
C TYR A 228 16.97 20.59 -23.66
N ASN A 229 17.86 19.65 -23.33
CA ASN A 229 18.89 19.19 -24.25
C ASN A 229 18.38 18.12 -25.23
N LYS A 230 19.24 17.67 -26.15
CA LYS A 230 18.92 16.62 -27.14
C LYS A 230 18.50 15.27 -26.53
N PHE A 231 18.82 15.01 -25.26
CA PHE A 231 18.42 13.82 -24.52
C PHE A 231 17.12 14.03 -23.74
N LYS A 232 16.38 15.12 -24.00
CA LYS A 232 15.10 15.46 -23.35
C LYS A 232 15.24 15.66 -21.83
N ARG A 233 16.43 16.07 -21.39
CA ARG A 233 16.70 16.43 -19.99
C ARG A 233 16.71 17.93 -19.80
N ILE A 234 16.15 18.39 -18.69
CA ILE A 234 16.13 19.80 -18.34
C ILE A 234 17.55 20.32 -18.06
N ILE A 235 17.84 21.53 -18.54
CA ILE A 235 19.15 22.20 -18.41
C ILE A 235 19.05 23.64 -17.88
N VAL A 236 17.84 24.16 -17.72
CA VAL A 236 17.59 25.50 -17.15
C VAL A 236 17.45 25.41 -15.62
N PRO A 237 17.82 26.47 -14.87
CA PRO A 237 17.70 26.47 -13.42
C PRO A 237 16.23 26.44 -12.97
N GLN A 238 16.00 25.92 -11.76
CA GLN A 238 14.68 25.95 -11.12
C GLN A 238 14.19 27.40 -11.00
N GLY A 239 12.88 27.61 -11.23
CA GLY A 239 12.29 28.95 -11.32
C GLY A 239 12.34 29.58 -12.71
N THR A 240 12.88 28.88 -13.72
CA THR A 240 12.73 29.28 -15.12
C THR A 240 11.38 28.83 -15.65
N PRO A 241 10.56 29.71 -16.26
CA PRO A 241 9.28 29.31 -16.82
C PRO A 241 9.51 28.52 -18.10
N ILE A 242 8.85 27.38 -18.25
CA ILE A 242 9.04 26.52 -19.40
C ILE A 242 7.80 26.55 -20.27
N TYR A 243 7.99 26.91 -21.53
CA TYR A 243 6.94 26.87 -22.54
C TYR A 243 7.30 25.78 -23.55
N GLU A 244 6.53 24.69 -23.54
CA GLU A 244 6.68 23.63 -24.55
C GLU A 244 5.96 24.01 -25.86
N CYS A 245 6.32 23.33 -26.94
CA CYS A 245 5.50 23.36 -28.15
C CYS A 245 4.15 22.70 -27.87
N ASN A 246 3.08 23.24 -28.45
CA ASN A 246 1.71 22.81 -28.18
C ASN A 246 1.06 22.16 -29.40
N ARG A 247 -0.24 21.83 -29.32
CA ARG A 247 -0.95 21.16 -30.43
C ARG A 247 -1.11 21.99 -31.70
N LYS A 248 -1.00 23.33 -31.63
CA LYS A 248 -1.04 24.21 -32.81
C LYS A 248 0.33 24.42 -33.45
N CYS A 249 1.42 24.03 -32.78
CA CYS A 249 2.77 24.11 -33.34
C CYS A 249 2.93 23.18 -34.55
N THR A 250 3.61 23.67 -35.59
CA THR A 250 3.89 22.91 -36.83
C THR A 250 5.01 21.89 -36.69
N CYS A 251 5.82 21.96 -35.63
CA CYS A 251 6.89 21.01 -35.38
C CYS A 251 6.33 19.64 -34.96
N ASP A 252 7.04 18.57 -35.35
CA ASP A 252 6.59 17.21 -35.17
C ASP A 252 6.73 16.69 -33.71
N ALA A 253 6.31 15.44 -33.49
CA ALA A 253 6.39 14.78 -32.18
C ALA A 253 7.83 14.58 -31.69
N THR A 254 8.84 14.61 -32.56
CA THR A 254 10.24 14.44 -32.18
C THR A 254 10.87 15.72 -31.63
N CYS A 255 10.24 16.88 -31.83
CA CYS A 255 10.69 18.19 -31.37
C CYS A 255 11.22 18.17 -29.93
N VAL A 256 12.46 18.64 -29.71
CA VAL A 256 13.12 18.62 -28.39
C VAL A 256 12.35 19.39 -27.31
N ASN A 257 11.47 20.33 -27.70
CA ASN A 257 10.60 21.11 -26.83
C ASN A 257 9.21 20.47 -26.60
N ARG A 258 9.16 19.13 -26.62
CA ARG A 258 8.00 18.30 -26.25
C ARG A 258 8.52 17.15 -25.36
N VAL A 259 8.53 17.35 -24.05
CA VAL A 259 9.05 16.41 -23.05
C VAL A 259 7.93 16.01 -22.09
N VAL A 260 7.38 16.98 -21.36
CA VAL A 260 6.36 16.75 -20.33
C VAL A 260 5.07 16.22 -20.94
N GLN A 261 4.65 16.79 -22.08
CA GLN A 261 3.44 16.35 -22.79
C GLN A 261 3.51 14.92 -23.33
N HIS A 262 4.72 14.38 -23.55
CA HIS A 262 4.92 13.02 -24.05
C HIS A 262 4.94 11.97 -22.94
N GLY A 263 4.84 12.42 -21.69
CA GLY A 263 4.89 11.54 -20.53
C GLY A 263 6.30 11.01 -20.23
N PRO A 264 6.43 10.24 -19.14
CA PRO A 264 7.72 9.73 -18.70
C PRO A 264 8.30 8.72 -19.70
N SER A 265 9.61 8.49 -19.63
CA SER A 265 10.26 7.47 -20.46
C SER A 265 9.65 6.08 -20.20
N LYS A 266 9.43 5.29 -21.26
CA LYS A 266 9.01 3.87 -21.13
C LYS A 266 10.00 3.01 -20.34
N ASN A 267 11.26 3.45 -20.25
CA ASN A 267 12.30 2.78 -19.45
C ASN A 267 12.29 3.19 -17.98
N LEU A 268 11.47 4.17 -17.58
CA LEU A 268 11.28 4.53 -16.18
C LEU A 268 10.57 3.37 -15.47
N LYS A 269 11.16 2.91 -14.38
CA LYS A 269 10.62 1.85 -13.53
C LYS A 269 10.51 2.36 -12.11
N LEU A 270 9.29 2.66 -11.67
CA LEU A 270 9.02 3.10 -10.30
C LEU A 270 8.31 2.01 -9.51
N GLN A 271 8.49 2.06 -8.19
CA GLN A 271 7.77 1.22 -7.26
C GLN A 271 7.17 2.09 -6.16
N ILE A 272 5.85 2.08 -6.03
CA ILE A 272 5.19 2.56 -4.82
C ILE A 272 5.46 1.51 -3.74
N PHE A 273 6.04 1.93 -2.62
CA PHE A 273 6.38 1.02 -1.53
C PHE A 273 5.92 1.54 -0.18
N ARG A 274 5.64 0.62 0.74
CA ARG A 274 5.37 0.99 2.14
C ARG A 274 6.68 1.28 2.87
N THR A 275 6.80 2.47 3.44
CA THR A 275 7.96 2.87 4.25
C THR A 275 7.90 2.21 5.63
N ASP A 276 9.05 1.82 6.18
CA ASP A 276 9.20 1.22 7.52
C ASP A 276 9.34 2.27 8.64
N ASN A 277 9.55 3.54 8.29
CA ASN A 277 9.77 4.64 9.23
C ASN A 277 8.53 5.51 9.47
N ASN A 278 7.33 4.96 9.29
CA ASN A 278 6.05 5.62 9.56
C ASN A 278 5.85 6.92 8.75
N ARG A 279 6.24 6.92 7.47
CA ARG A 279 5.87 7.95 6.48
C ARG A 279 4.73 7.50 5.56
N GLY A 280 4.25 6.27 5.73
CA GLY A 280 3.19 5.70 4.90
C GLY A 280 3.75 5.16 3.59
N TRP A 281 3.08 5.46 2.48
CA TRP A 281 3.56 5.10 1.15
C TRP A 281 4.68 6.04 0.69
N GLY A 282 5.61 5.52 -0.09
CA GLY A 282 6.69 6.24 -0.75
C GLY A 282 6.84 5.77 -2.19
N VAL A 283 7.71 6.41 -2.95
CA VAL A 283 8.05 5.98 -4.32
C VAL A 283 9.55 5.83 -4.43
N LYS A 284 10.03 4.73 -4.98
CA LYS A 284 11.44 4.54 -5.31
C LYS A 284 11.63 4.16 -6.76
N THR A 285 12.81 4.44 -7.29
CA THR A 285 13.18 3.97 -8.63
C THR A 285 13.79 2.57 -8.58
N LEU A 286 13.51 1.73 -9.58
CA LEU A 286 14.15 0.41 -9.73
C LEU A 286 15.36 0.44 -10.66
N LEU A 287 15.60 1.57 -11.33
CA LEU A 287 16.75 1.80 -12.21
C LEU A 287 17.39 3.15 -11.89
N SER A 288 18.67 3.32 -12.19
CA SER A 288 19.33 4.62 -12.04
C SER A 288 18.71 5.66 -12.98
N ILE A 289 18.50 6.87 -12.47
CA ILE A 289 17.95 8.01 -13.21
C ILE A 289 19.03 9.07 -13.30
N LYS A 290 19.21 9.66 -14.49
CA LYS A 290 20.17 10.75 -14.69
C LYS A 290 19.56 12.10 -14.35
N GLN A 291 20.37 13.02 -13.84
CA GLN A 291 19.99 14.40 -13.58
C GLN A 291 19.28 15.02 -14.79
N GLY A 292 18.23 15.78 -14.49
CA GLY A 292 17.39 16.48 -15.46
C GLY A 292 16.39 15.57 -16.19
N THR A 293 16.32 14.28 -15.87
CA THR A 293 15.30 13.38 -16.46
C THR A 293 13.91 13.74 -15.92
N TYR A 294 12.94 13.86 -16.82
CA TYR A 294 11.53 14.03 -16.48
C TYR A 294 10.96 12.77 -15.81
N ILE A 295 10.25 12.94 -14.70
CA ILE A 295 9.70 11.83 -13.90
C ILE A 295 8.19 11.71 -14.02
N THR A 296 7.46 12.77 -13.67
CA THR A 296 5.99 12.79 -13.68
C THR A 296 5.49 14.22 -13.50
N LYS A 297 4.22 14.48 -13.84
CA LYS A 297 3.49 15.68 -13.42
C LYS A 297 3.06 15.54 -11.96
N TYR A 298 2.88 16.66 -11.26
CA TYR A 298 2.07 16.71 -10.05
C TYR A 298 0.63 16.94 -10.45
N THR A 299 -0.25 15.94 -10.27
CA THR A 299 -1.64 16.00 -10.74
C THR A 299 -2.63 15.92 -9.59
N GLY A 300 -3.81 16.49 -9.83
CA GLY A 300 -4.94 16.43 -8.92
C GLY A 300 -6.12 17.25 -9.42
N GLU A 301 -7.01 17.61 -8.52
CA GLU A 301 -8.12 18.52 -8.81
C GLU A 301 -7.63 19.97 -8.73
N VAL A 302 -7.74 20.73 -9.82
CA VAL A 302 -7.47 22.18 -9.80
C VAL A 302 -8.67 22.89 -9.20
N ILE A 303 -8.48 23.50 -8.04
CA ILE A 303 -9.51 24.19 -7.27
C ILE A 303 -9.14 25.65 -7.06
N THR A 304 -10.13 26.50 -6.78
CA THR A 304 -9.88 27.89 -6.39
C THR A 304 -9.18 27.93 -5.04
N ARG A 305 -8.44 29.01 -4.77
CA ARG A 305 -7.80 29.20 -3.47
C ARG A 305 -8.79 29.16 -2.30
N SER A 306 -9.96 29.78 -2.46
CA SER A 306 -11.01 29.77 -1.45
C SER A 306 -11.49 28.35 -1.10
N GLU A 307 -11.63 27.47 -2.09
CA GLU A 307 -11.97 26.06 -1.86
C GLU A 307 -10.82 25.32 -1.17
N ALA A 308 -9.57 25.59 -1.57
CA ALA A 308 -8.39 24.99 -0.94
C ALA A 308 -8.29 25.34 0.55
N ASP A 309 -8.52 26.60 0.92
CA ASP A 309 -8.52 27.06 2.32
C ASP A 309 -9.63 26.37 3.14
N GLN A 310 -10.84 26.23 2.57
CA GLN A 310 -11.95 25.50 3.22
C GLN A 310 -11.62 24.01 3.45
N ARG A 311 -11.03 23.35 2.45
CA ARG A 311 -10.58 21.96 2.55
C ARG A 311 -9.43 21.80 3.53
N ALA A 312 -8.48 22.75 3.57
CA ALA A 312 -7.37 22.72 4.49
C ALA A 312 -7.84 22.71 5.97
N VAL A 313 -8.90 23.44 6.29
CA VAL A 313 -9.52 23.41 7.63
C VAL A 313 -10.13 22.04 7.92
N THR A 314 -10.86 21.46 6.96
CA THR A 314 -11.66 20.24 7.17
C THR A 314 -10.81 18.96 7.14
N HIS A 315 -9.73 18.93 6.36
CA HIS A 315 -8.96 17.71 6.08
C HIS A 315 -7.69 17.54 6.93
N GLY A 316 -7.37 18.50 7.80
CA GLY A 316 -6.27 18.37 8.77
C GLY A 316 -4.93 18.00 8.11
N SER A 317 -4.34 16.87 8.48
CA SER A 317 -3.04 16.39 7.96
C SER A 317 -3.02 16.07 6.46
N LYS A 318 -4.18 15.86 5.82
CA LYS A 318 -4.28 15.67 4.37
C LYS A 318 -4.11 16.97 3.56
N SER A 319 -4.01 18.12 4.24
CA SER A 319 -3.63 19.38 3.59
C SER A 319 -2.24 19.34 2.92
N THR A 320 -1.39 18.35 3.25
CA THR A 320 -0.10 18.11 2.59
C THR A 320 -0.22 17.75 1.10
N TYR A 321 -1.43 17.42 0.60
CA TYR A 321 -1.69 17.18 -0.82
C TYR A 321 -2.12 18.43 -1.60
N LEU A 322 -2.27 19.57 -0.91
CA LEU A 322 -2.54 20.86 -1.54
C LEU A 322 -1.23 21.48 -2.02
N PHE A 323 -1.22 21.90 -3.29
CA PHE A 323 -0.09 22.57 -3.90
C PHE A 323 -0.56 23.87 -4.54
N ASP A 324 -0.09 25.01 -4.05
CA ASP A 324 -0.49 26.31 -4.59
C ASP A 324 0.20 26.60 -5.93
N LEU A 325 -0.55 27.17 -6.86
CA LEU A 325 -0.02 27.60 -8.15
C LEU A 325 0.42 29.07 -8.06
N ASP A 326 1.40 29.35 -7.19
CA ASP A 326 1.86 30.70 -6.86
C ASP A 326 3.04 31.20 -7.73
N TYR A 327 3.33 30.50 -8.83
CA TYR A 327 4.52 30.74 -9.65
C TYR A 327 4.66 32.18 -10.17
N ASN A 328 3.54 32.82 -10.53
CA ASN A 328 3.52 34.17 -11.12
C ASN A 328 2.99 35.24 -10.16
N THR A 329 2.78 34.90 -8.88
CA THR A 329 2.14 35.77 -7.91
C THR A 329 3.06 36.00 -6.72
N GLU A 330 2.90 37.12 -6.01
CA GLU A 330 3.51 37.24 -4.68
C GLU A 330 3.02 36.11 -3.77
N LYS A 331 3.83 35.69 -2.79
CA LYS A 331 3.47 34.62 -1.86
C LYS A 331 2.10 34.92 -1.24
N ASN A 332 1.17 33.97 -1.35
CA ASN A 332 -0.24 34.04 -0.90
C ASN A 332 -1.26 34.72 -1.83
N ASP A 333 -0.91 35.04 -3.08
CA ASP A 333 -1.88 35.59 -4.05
C ASP A 333 -2.21 34.59 -5.20
N SER A 334 -1.94 33.30 -4.98
CA SER A 334 -2.29 32.25 -5.95
C SER A 334 -3.81 32.16 -6.15
N VAL A 335 -4.26 32.19 -7.39
CA VAL A 335 -5.69 32.05 -7.74
C VAL A 335 -6.18 30.61 -7.56
N TYR A 336 -5.30 29.64 -7.83
CA TYR A 336 -5.62 28.21 -7.87
C TYR A 336 -4.63 27.38 -7.05
N SER A 337 -5.10 26.20 -6.62
CA SER A 337 -4.28 25.15 -6.02
C SER A 337 -4.63 23.81 -6.65
N ILE A 338 -3.68 22.87 -6.67
CA ILE A 338 -3.92 21.45 -7.01
C ILE A 338 -4.15 20.68 -5.72
N ASP A 339 -5.31 20.03 -5.58
CA ASP A 339 -5.63 19.10 -4.51
C ASP A 339 -5.47 17.65 -4.98
N ALA A 340 -4.39 17.00 -4.53
CA ALA A 340 -4.10 15.62 -4.86
C ALA A 340 -4.77 14.60 -3.90
N THR A 341 -5.70 15.01 -3.02
CA THR A 341 -6.28 14.13 -1.99
C THR A 341 -7.11 12.99 -2.56
N THR A 342 -7.91 13.26 -3.60
CA THR A 342 -8.86 12.30 -4.19
C THR A 342 -8.45 11.86 -5.58
N TYR A 343 -7.92 12.79 -6.38
CA TYR A 343 -7.42 12.54 -7.72
C TYR A 343 -5.92 12.83 -7.72
N GLY A 344 -5.10 11.98 -8.32
CA GLY A 344 -3.67 12.25 -8.51
C GLY A 344 -2.98 11.11 -9.23
N ASN A 345 -1.71 11.25 -9.57
CA ASN A 345 -0.90 10.18 -10.15
C ASN A 345 0.11 9.64 -9.13
N VAL A 346 1.22 9.08 -9.61
CA VAL A 346 2.32 8.57 -8.77
C VAL A 346 2.91 9.65 -7.85
N SER A 347 2.82 10.94 -8.21
CA SER A 347 3.33 12.06 -7.41
C SER A 347 2.67 12.16 -6.03
N HIS A 348 1.42 11.70 -5.90
CA HIS A 348 0.68 11.66 -4.64
C HIS A 348 1.45 10.88 -3.55
N PHE A 349 2.23 9.87 -3.96
CA PHE A 349 2.95 8.99 -3.03
C PHE A 349 4.41 9.42 -2.82
N ILE A 350 4.87 10.51 -3.46
CA ILE A 350 6.26 10.96 -3.35
C ILE A 350 6.41 11.74 -2.04
N ASN A 351 7.26 11.22 -1.14
CA ASN A 351 7.48 11.83 0.17
C ASN A 351 8.33 13.10 0.12
N HIS A 352 8.24 13.86 1.22
CA HIS A 352 9.14 14.97 1.49
C HIS A 352 10.57 14.51 1.81
N SER A 353 11.55 15.28 1.34
CA SER A 353 12.91 15.31 1.93
C SER A 353 13.43 16.75 2.03
N CYS A 354 14.21 17.03 3.08
CA CYS A 354 14.98 18.27 3.19
C CYS A 354 16.21 18.28 2.25
N ASP A 355 16.69 17.09 1.86
CA ASP A 355 17.66 16.89 0.78
C ASP A 355 16.98 16.08 -0.34
N SER A 356 16.12 16.75 -1.09
CA SER A 356 15.29 16.12 -2.12
C SER A 356 16.03 15.89 -3.44
N ASN A 357 15.72 14.78 -4.11
CA ASN A 357 16.33 14.41 -5.40
C ASN A 357 15.46 14.75 -6.62
N LEU A 358 14.28 15.36 -6.41
CA LEU A 358 13.45 15.94 -7.45
C LEU A 358 13.32 17.46 -7.28
N ALA A 359 13.17 18.16 -8.40
CA ALA A 359 12.84 19.58 -8.48
C ALA A 359 11.56 19.77 -9.32
N ILE A 360 10.76 20.76 -8.95
CA ILE A 360 9.48 21.09 -9.60
C ILE A 360 9.70 22.27 -10.55
N PHE A 361 9.14 22.17 -11.76
CA PHE A 361 9.15 23.21 -12.77
C PHE A 361 7.73 23.52 -13.24
N ALA A 362 7.42 24.79 -13.41
CA ALA A 362 6.19 25.24 -14.04
C ALA A 362 6.30 25.18 -15.56
N VAL A 363 5.38 24.46 -16.18
CA VAL A 363 5.39 24.17 -17.61
C VAL A 363 4.05 24.55 -18.23
N TRP A 364 4.09 25.28 -19.33
CA TRP A 364 2.93 25.63 -20.15
C TRP A 364 3.04 24.91 -21.48
N ILE A 365 1.98 24.19 -21.85
CA ILE A 365 1.88 23.43 -23.09
C ILE A 365 0.68 23.98 -23.86
N ASP A 366 -0.49 23.36 -23.67
CA ASP A 366 -1.73 23.75 -24.33
C ASP A 366 -2.47 24.83 -23.54
N CYS A 367 -2.56 24.67 -22.22
CA CYS A 367 -2.95 25.72 -21.30
C CYS A 367 -1.81 26.72 -21.18
N LEU A 368 -2.02 27.94 -21.69
CA LEU A 368 -1.10 29.08 -21.55
C LEU A 368 -1.58 30.09 -20.49
N ASP A 369 -2.59 29.74 -19.68
CA ASP A 369 -2.97 30.55 -18.52
C ASP A 369 -1.83 30.53 -17.50
N THR A 370 -1.29 31.70 -17.20
CA THR A 370 -0.16 31.89 -16.28
C THR A 370 -0.49 31.46 -14.84
N ASN A 371 -1.78 31.37 -14.48
CA ASN A 371 -2.23 30.95 -13.16
C ASN A 371 -2.43 29.42 -13.05
N ILE A 372 -2.40 28.69 -14.16
CA ILE A 372 -2.59 27.23 -14.19
C ILE A 372 -1.41 26.55 -14.90
N PRO A 373 -0.18 26.67 -14.38
CA PRO A 373 0.94 25.90 -14.90
C PRO A 373 0.75 24.40 -14.67
N THR A 374 1.27 23.59 -15.58
CA THR A 374 1.55 22.18 -15.30
C THR A 374 2.78 22.09 -14.42
N LEU A 375 2.65 21.47 -13.25
CA LEU A 375 3.79 21.22 -12.37
C LEU A 375 4.47 19.91 -12.78
N ALA A 376 5.72 19.99 -13.24
CA ALA A 376 6.48 18.83 -13.69
C ALA A 376 7.68 18.56 -12.77
N LEU A 377 7.85 17.29 -12.36
CA LEU A 377 8.98 16.86 -11.54
C LEU A 377 10.11 16.30 -12.42
N PHE A 378 11.32 16.82 -12.19
CA PHE A 378 12.55 16.39 -12.83
C PHE A 378 13.58 15.97 -11.78
N ALA A 379 14.45 15.01 -12.11
CA ALA A 379 15.56 14.64 -11.25
C ALA A 379 16.52 15.83 -11.06
N SER A 380 16.74 16.28 -9.82
CA SER A 380 17.66 17.40 -9.52
C SER A 380 19.13 16.97 -9.51
N ARG A 381 19.38 15.67 -9.35
CA ARG A 381 20.69 15.01 -9.43
C ARG A 381 20.54 13.60 -10.03
N ASP A 382 21.66 12.90 -10.22
CA ASP A 382 21.61 11.46 -10.48
C ASP A 382 20.98 10.73 -9.27
N ILE A 383 20.11 9.76 -9.54
CA ILE A 383 19.37 8.97 -8.54
C ILE A 383 19.73 7.51 -8.75
N SER A 384 20.09 6.81 -7.67
CA SER A 384 20.51 5.41 -7.74
C SER A 384 19.32 4.46 -7.81
N ALA A 385 19.52 3.27 -8.37
CA ALA A 385 18.52 2.21 -8.31
C ALA A 385 18.23 1.84 -6.84
N GLY A 386 16.96 1.69 -6.50
CA GLY A 386 16.49 1.43 -5.13
C GLY A 386 16.28 2.68 -4.28
N GLU A 387 16.76 3.85 -4.71
CA GLU A 387 16.63 5.10 -3.96
C GLU A 387 15.18 5.63 -3.99
N GLU A 388 14.69 6.09 -2.84
CA GLU A 388 13.40 6.77 -2.74
C GLU A 388 13.48 8.11 -3.48
N ILE A 389 12.52 8.38 -4.37
CA ILE A 389 12.37 9.69 -4.97
C ILE A 389 11.57 10.59 -4.02
N THR A 390 12.01 11.83 -3.87
CA THR A 390 11.45 12.79 -2.92
C THR A 390 11.51 14.21 -3.50
N PHE A 391 10.58 15.06 -3.11
CA PHE A 391 10.63 16.50 -3.41
C PHE A 391 10.43 17.32 -2.14
N ASN A 392 10.88 18.56 -2.14
CA ASN A 392 10.71 19.45 -0.99
C ASN A 392 9.30 20.03 -0.96
N TYR A 393 8.48 19.62 0.00
CA TYR A 393 7.10 20.11 0.19
C TYR A 393 6.98 21.59 0.58
N MET A 394 8.08 22.25 0.94
CA MET A 394 8.03 23.68 1.29
C MET A 394 7.90 24.53 0.04
N THR A 395 6.70 24.51 -0.52
CA THR A 395 6.19 25.47 -1.48
C THR A 395 5.01 26.17 -0.81
N SER A 396 5.14 27.50 -0.68
CA SER A 396 4.16 28.52 -0.24
C SER A 396 3.47 28.41 1.14
N VAL A 397 3.13 27.23 1.67
CA VAL A 397 2.24 27.13 2.85
C VAL A 397 3.03 27.08 4.18
N ASN A 398 3.50 28.23 4.64
CA ASN A 398 3.94 28.41 6.04
C ASN A 398 2.71 28.45 6.96
N ASN A 399 2.17 27.28 7.30
CA ASN A 399 1.15 27.18 8.35
C ASN A 399 1.84 27.02 9.70
N GLU A 400 2.21 28.14 10.35
CA GLU A 400 2.89 28.15 11.66
C GLU A 400 2.17 27.31 12.74
N ASN A 401 0.86 27.10 12.57
CA ASN A 401 -0.01 26.35 13.46
C ASN A 401 -0.03 24.82 13.22
N ARG A 402 0.67 24.28 12.21
CA ARG A 402 0.66 22.83 11.90
C ARG A 402 2.07 22.28 11.69
N ARG A 403 2.72 21.89 12.79
CA ARG A 403 4.08 21.32 12.75
C ARG A 403 4.05 19.79 12.61
N ILE A 404 4.01 19.29 11.37
CA ILE A 404 4.18 17.84 11.13
C ILE A 404 5.67 17.51 11.20
N LYS A 405 6.07 16.64 12.14
CA LYS A 405 7.47 16.24 12.32
C LYS A 405 8.01 15.57 11.05
N CYS A 406 9.11 16.10 10.53
CA CYS A 406 9.81 15.53 9.38
C CYS A 406 10.56 14.26 9.80
N LYS A 407 10.44 13.21 8.98
CA LYS A 407 11.12 11.92 9.14
C LYS A 407 11.96 11.55 7.91
N CYS A 408 12.50 12.56 7.21
CA CYS A 408 13.28 12.33 5.99
C CYS A 408 14.67 11.73 6.25
N LEU A 409 15.13 11.73 7.51
CA LEU A 409 16.42 11.19 7.95
C LEU A 409 17.67 11.85 7.34
N SER A 410 17.53 12.92 6.56
CA SER A 410 18.67 13.69 6.06
C SER A 410 19.44 14.37 7.18
N ASP A 411 20.76 14.45 7.06
CA ASP A 411 21.65 15.16 8.00
C ASP A 411 21.30 16.65 8.10
N ASN A 412 20.76 17.24 7.03
CA ASN A 412 20.31 18.64 6.97
C ASN A 412 18.80 18.80 7.25
N CYS A 413 18.17 17.84 7.93
CA CYS A 413 16.74 17.87 8.22
C CYS A 413 16.34 19.10 9.05
N ARG A 414 15.33 19.83 8.57
CA ARG A 414 14.78 21.03 9.24
C ARG A 414 13.82 20.70 10.39
N GLY A 415 13.56 19.42 10.67
CA GLY A 415 12.73 18.94 11.77
C GLY A 415 11.22 18.87 11.49
N TYR A 416 10.69 19.69 10.58
CA TYR A 416 9.26 19.75 10.23
C TYR A 416 9.03 19.84 8.72
N LEU A 417 7.88 19.36 8.24
CA LEU A 417 7.50 19.40 6.83
C LEU A 417 7.08 20.80 6.36
N CYS A 418 6.53 21.58 7.27
CA CYS A 418 6.04 22.94 7.11
C CYS A 418 6.28 23.72 8.40
#